data_AF-A0A355DPL2-F1
#
_entry.id   AF-A0A355DPL2-F1
#
_cell.length_a   1.000
_cell.length_b   1.000
_cell.length_c   1.000
_cell.angle_alpha   90.00
_cell.angle_beta   90.00
_cell.angle_gamma   90.00
#
_symmetry.space_group_name_H-M   'P 1'
#
loop_
_entity.id
_entity.type
_entity.pdbx_description
1 polymer ?
#
loop_
_entity_poly.entity_id
_entity_poly.type
_entity_poly.pdbx_seq_one_letter_code
_entity_poly.pdbx_strand_id
1 'polypeptide(L)' 'MTLVDNANVLEVSPKSYQLAQLFAESMKKGQISFPDWYNLIAAPWDESFSPDHADAITRMIYGVRHGLVKVVEPV' A
#
# COMPACT_ATOMS: atom_id res chain seq x y z
N MET A 1 30.03 -21.67 -20.87
CA MET A 1 29.17 -20.66 -21.49
C MET A 1 27.76 -20.96 -21.02
N THR A 2 27.34 -20.27 -19.96
CA THR A 2 26.03 -20.48 -19.33
C THR A 2 25.31 -19.15 -19.47
N LEU A 3 24.26 -19.13 -20.29
CA LEU A 3 23.34 -18.01 -20.39
C LEU A 3 22.60 -17.97 -19.05
N VAL A 4 22.96 -17.02 -18.20
CA VAL A 4 22.22 -16.75 -16.97
C VAL A 4 21.23 -15.64 -17.31
N ASP A 5 19.96 -15.99 -17.25
CA ASP A 5 18.82 -15.14 -17.53
C ASP A 5 18.96 -13.78 -16.85
N ASN A 6 18.92 -12.71 -17.66
CA ASN A 6 18.66 -11.35 -17.19
C ASN A 6 17.18 -11.26 -16.77
N ALA A 7 16.80 -11.97 -15.72
CA ALA A 7 15.62 -11.61 -14.97
C ALA A 7 15.97 -10.30 -14.25
N ASN A 8 15.43 -9.21 -14.78
CA ASN A 8 15.42 -7.91 -14.14
C ASN A 8 14.61 -8.07 -12.83
N VAL A 9 15.27 -8.53 -11.77
CA VAL A 9 14.67 -8.65 -10.44
C VAL A 9 14.48 -7.22 -9.97
N LEU A 10 13.33 -6.66 -10.31
CA LEU A 10 12.83 -5.43 -9.70
C LEU A 10 12.85 -5.69 -8.20
N GLU A 11 13.85 -5.16 -7.51
CA GLU A 11 13.91 -5.19 -6.06
C GLU A 11 12.65 -4.50 -5.56
N VAL A 12 11.65 -5.30 -5.18
CA VAL A 12 10.45 -4.82 -4.53
C VAL A 12 10.92 -4.28 -3.18
N SER A 13 11.04 -2.95 -3.08
CA SER A 13 11.37 -2.30 -1.82
C SER A 13 10.45 -2.85 -0.72
N PRO A 14 10.96 -3.17 0.49
CA PRO A 14 10.15 -3.70 1.58
C PRO A 14 8.91 -2.84 1.90
N LYS A 15 9.02 -1.52 1.69
CA LYS A 15 7.91 -0.57 1.85
C LYS A 15 6.79 -0.79 0.82
N SER A 16 7.17 -1.13 -0.42
CA SER A 16 6.27 -1.44 -1.53
C SER A 16 5.43 -2.68 -1.26
N TYR A 17 6.06 -3.73 -0.74
CA TYR A 17 5.39 -4.98 -0.38
C TYR A 17 4.41 -4.77 0.79
N GLN A 18 4.82 -4.02 1.80
CA GLN A 18 3.99 -3.70 2.96
C GLN A 18 2.74 -2.90 2.58
N LEU A 19 2.84 -1.93 1.67
CA LEU A 19 1.68 -1.15 1.24
C LEU A 19 0.67 -1.99 0.45
N ALA A 20 1.14 -2.82 -0.48
CA ALA A 20 0.27 -3.71 -1.25
C ALA A 20 -0.47 -4.70 -0.35
N GLN A 21 0.23 -5.25 0.66
CA GLN A 21 -0.37 -6.14 1.64
C GLN A 21 -1.40 -5.41 2.52
N LEU A 22 -1.04 -4.24 3.07
CA LEU A 22 -1.95 -3.42 3.87
C LEU A 22 -3.21 -3.05 3.08
N PHE A 23 -3.05 -2.68 1.81
CA PHE A 23 -4.17 -2.40 0.90
C PHE A 23 -5.08 -3.61 0.74
N ALA A 24 -4.52 -4.76 0.36
CA ALA A 24 -5.29 -5.98 0.12
C ALA A 24 -6.03 -6.45 1.38
N GLU A 25 -5.36 -6.42 2.53
CA GLU A 25 -5.96 -6.80 3.81
C GLU A 25 -7.06 -5.83 4.24
N SER A 26 -6.84 -4.52 4.10
CA SER A 26 -7.81 -3.51 4.53
C SER A 26 -9.06 -3.53 3.66
N MET A 27 -8.91 -3.71 2.34
CA MET A 27 -10.04 -3.87 1.42
C MET A 27 -10.80 -5.17 1.69
N LYS A 28 -10.11 -6.28 2.00
CA LYS A 28 -10.74 -7.55 2.33
C LYS A 28 -11.52 -7.49 3.64
N LYS A 29 -10.98 -6.84 4.67
CA LYS A 29 -11.61 -6.69 5.99
C LYS A 29 -12.66 -5.57 6.02
N GLY A 30 -12.63 -4.65 5.04
CA GLY A 30 -13.41 -3.42 5.06
C GLY A 30 -12.99 -2.47 6.20
N GLN A 31 -11.78 -2.63 6.72
CA GLN A 31 -11.28 -1.92 7.90
C GLN A 31 -9.78 -1.68 7.80
N ILE A 32 -9.31 -0.54 8.31
CA ILE A 32 -7.89 -0.20 8.47
C ILE A 32 -7.68 0.34 9.89
N SER A 33 -6.55 0.03 10.53
CA SER A 33 -6.26 0.58 11.85
C SER A 33 -5.96 2.08 11.78
N PHE A 34 -6.26 2.82 12.84
CA PHE A 34 -5.94 4.25 12.91
C PHE A 34 -4.43 4.53 12.72
N PRO A 35 -3.49 3.79 13.37
CA PRO A 35 -2.07 3.98 13.12
C PRO A 35 -1.66 3.73 11.66
N ASP A 36 -2.18 2.68 11.03
CA ASP A 36 -1.86 2.36 9.62
C ASP A 36 -2.42 3.44 8.68
N TRP A 37 -3.65 3.88 8.92
CA TRP A 37 -4.27 4.97 8.19
C TRP A 37 -3.50 6.28 8.34
N TYR A 38 -3.11 6.63 9.57
CA TYR A 38 -2.33 7.83 9.85
C TYR A 38 -0.97 7.78 9.15
N ASN A 39 -0.25 6.67 9.25
CA ASN A 39 1.04 6.49 8.58
C ASN A 39 0.91 6.62 7.05
N LEU A 40 -0.18 6.12 6.47
CA LEU A 40 -0.44 6.17 5.03
C LEU A 40 -0.73 7.59 4.52
N ILE A 41 -1.46 8.42 5.29
CA ILE A 41 -1.78 9.80 4.88
C ILE A 41 -0.75 10.84 5.32
N ALA A 42 0.02 10.55 6.38
CA ALA A 42 1.05 11.43 6.92
C ALA A 42 2.43 11.18 6.29
N ALA A 43 2.62 10.04 5.59
CA ALA A 43 3.84 9.79 4.83
C ALA A 43 4.05 10.90 3.79
N PRO A 44 5.25 11.49 3.71
CA PRO A 44 5.61 12.34 2.59
C PRO A 44 5.37 11.56 1.30
N TRP A 45 4.56 12.12 0.40
CA TRP A 45 4.38 11.60 -0.96
C TRP A 45 5.60 12.00 -1.78
N ASP A 46 6.77 11.53 -1.34
CA ASP A 46 8.02 11.74 -2.04
C ASP A 46 7.93 11.03 -3.40
N GLU A 47 8.65 11.54 -4.40
CA GLU A 47 8.70 11.02 -5.80
C GLU A 47 9.09 9.52 -5.93
N SER A 48 9.32 8.84 -4.81
CA SER A 48 9.70 7.43 -4.71
C SER A 48 8.54 6.43 -4.74
N PHE A 49 7.27 6.88 -4.70
CA PHE A 49 6.14 5.95 -4.89
C PHE A 49 6.04 5.52 -6.35
N SER A 50 5.95 4.21 -6.58
CA SER A 50 5.62 3.72 -7.91
C SER A 50 4.18 4.11 -8.27
N PRO A 51 3.83 4.14 -9.57
CA PRO A 51 2.45 4.36 -10.00
C PRO A 51 1.43 3.44 -9.31
N ASP A 52 1.82 2.19 -9.05
CA ASP A 52 0.97 1.20 -8.37
C ASP A 52 0.71 1.57 -6.91
N HIS A 53 1.70 2.14 -6.20
CA HIS A 53 1.50 2.63 -4.84
C HIS A 53 0.60 3.84 -4.80
N ALA A 54 0.79 4.77 -5.74
CA ALA A 54 -0.06 5.95 -5.85
C ALA A 54 -1.53 5.56 -6.12
N ASP A 55 -1.78 4.59 -7.01
CA ASP A 55 -3.12 4.04 -7.27
C ASP A 55 -3.69 3.36 -6.02
N ALA A 56 -2.92 2.49 -5.35
CA ALA A 56 -3.36 1.81 -4.13
C ALA A 56 -3.74 2.79 -3.01
N ILE A 57 -2.92 3.81 -2.76
CA ILE A 57 -3.18 4.85 -1.76
C ILE A 57 -4.42 5.66 -2.15
N THR A 58 -4.54 6.07 -3.42
CA THR A 58 -5.70 6.82 -3.92
C THR A 58 -7.00 6.04 -3.72
N ARG A 59 -6.99 4.73 -4.04
CA ARG A 59 -8.14 3.85 -3.82
C ARG A 59 -8.46 3.65 -2.34
N MET A 60 -7.44 3.58 -1.48
CA MET A 60 -7.65 3.49 -0.04
C MET A 60 -8.31 4.77 0.50
N ILE A 61 -7.83 5.95 0.08
CA ILE A 61 -8.42 7.23 0.44
C ILE A 61 -9.88 7.32 -0.01
N TYR A 62 -10.15 6.91 -1.25
CA TYR A 62 -11.51 6.82 -1.75
C TYR A 62 -12.37 5.89 -0.89
N GLY A 63 -11.86 4.69 -0.59
CA GLY A 63 -12.56 3.70 0.23
C GLY A 63 -12.94 4.23 1.61
N VAL A 64 -12.02 4.93 2.28
CA VAL A 64 -12.28 5.55 3.59
C VAL A 64 -13.28 6.70 3.49
N ARG A 65 -13.10 7.63 2.53
CA ARG A 65 -13.99 8.81 2.38
C ARG A 65 -15.43 8.43 2.04
N HIS A 66 -15.63 7.32 1.34
CA HIS A 66 -16.94 6.84 0.93
C HIS A 66 -17.52 5.75 1.85
N GLY A 67 -16.85 5.44 2.97
CA GLY A 67 -17.34 4.47 3.96
C GLY A 67 -17.26 3.00 3.53
N LEU A 68 -16.50 2.68 2.49
CA LEU A 68 -16.21 1.31 2.04
C LEU A 68 -15.18 0.63 2.96
N VAL A 69 -14.28 1.43 3.53
CA VAL A 69 -13.29 1.01 4.53
C VAL A 69 -13.47 1.86 5.78
N LYS A 70 -13.62 1.24 6.94
CA LYS A 70 -13.73 1.95 8.23
C LYS A 70 -12.35 2.07 8.88
N VAL A 71 -12.03 3.25 9.39
CA VAL A 71 -10.87 3.43 10.28
C VAL A 71 -11.27 2.98 11.68
N VAL A 72 -10.51 2.04 12.26
CA VAL A 72 -10.80 1.44 13.57
C VAL A 72 -9.62 1.62 14.52
N GLU A 73 -9.90 1.68 15.82
CA GLU A 73 -8.84 1.62 16.83
C GLU A 73 -8.19 0.23 16.84
N PRO A 74 -6.87 0.13 17.08
CA PRO A 74 -6.22 -1.16 17.26
C PRO A 74 -6.79 -1.87 18.51
N VAL A 75 -7.04 -3.17 18.36
CA VAL A 75 -7.53 -4.07 19.44
C VAL A 75 -6.39 -4.47 20.36
#